data_AF-A0A1N6VUD0-F1
#
_entry.id   AF-A0A1N6VUD0-F1
#
_cell.length_a   1.000
_cell.length_b   1.000
_cell.length_c   1.000
_cell.angle_alpha   90.00
_cell.angle_beta   90.00
_cell.angle_gamma   90.00
#
_symmetry.space_group_name_H-M   'P 1'
#
loop_
_entity.id
_entity.type
_entity.pdbx_description
1 polymer ?
#
loop_
_entity_poly.entity_id
_entity_poly.type
_entity_poly.pdbx_seq_one_letter_code
_entity_poly.pdbx_strand_id
1 'polypeptide(L)'
;MTQKIQPDAILEAVKALAAEDARGVSSSEIHARVGGSYATVGRLLDKLVQAQALVRTGKARATRYFLPSGEADVRETVNVTDVVTATVSPAWSGKAQSLLKVLNRPLGARSLVTYQRRFLDEYVPNQSALLPPELADALAQEGRMQGQQPAGTYARKVLEQLLIDLSWSSSRLEGNTYSLLATEELFKSGDPPVDWDGVMLLNHKRAIEFLVDAVPTYGLSDLVIRNLHALLMQDLLADVAGLGAIRSKVVNISGTTYVPSQVPQLLEEMLAQVVAKAQLVKNPAEAAFFLWVNLAYLQPFEDGNKRTSRLAANIPLMLYNCAPLAFLDVDPHDYAKAMMGVYELLDVSLAVELFAWTYRRSIRKYKVILEAMGSPDPFRVRHREHLSEAVQHVVRSGRRLDQAVEELGLPVEDVGQFGETLKAELEMLTAHNCARYRLTIGEVQAWIERGKPI
;
A
#
# COMPACT_ATOMS: atom_id res chain seq x y z
N MET A 1 42.70 12.93 -35.63
CA MET A 1 41.75 11.93 -36.16
C MET A 1 41.39 10.97 -35.04
N THR A 2 40.25 11.16 -34.38
CA THR A 2 39.81 10.32 -33.26
C THR A 2 39.20 9.03 -33.84
N GLN A 3 39.88 7.89 -33.68
CA GLN A 3 39.34 6.60 -34.09
C GLN A 3 38.00 6.35 -33.38
N LYS A 4 36.93 6.15 -34.15
CA LYS A 4 35.62 5.76 -33.61
C LYS A 4 35.71 4.33 -33.09
N ILE A 5 35.58 4.17 -31.78
CA ILE A 5 35.51 2.86 -31.12
C ILE A 5 34.21 2.18 -31.54
N GLN A 6 34.34 0.97 -32.08
CA GLN A 6 33.22 0.14 -32.51
C GLN A 6 32.82 -0.86 -31.42
N PRO A 7 31.55 -1.32 -31.38
CA PRO A 7 31.09 -2.32 -30.40
C PRO A 7 31.95 -3.60 -30.38
N ASP A 8 32.43 -4.05 -31.54
CA ASP A 8 33.23 -5.28 -31.66
C ASP A 8 34.56 -5.18 -30.91
N ALA A 9 35.16 -3.99 -30.85
CA ALA A 9 36.40 -3.76 -30.10
C ALA A 9 36.20 -3.91 -28.58
N ILE A 10 35.01 -3.61 -28.06
CA ILE A 10 34.67 -3.84 -26.65
C ILE A 10 34.48 -5.33 -26.38
N LEU A 11 33.81 -6.06 -27.28
CA LEU A 11 33.58 -7.49 -27.11
C LEU A 11 34.89 -8.28 -27.13
N GLU A 12 35.81 -7.94 -28.03
CA GLU A 12 37.16 -8.53 -28.08
C GLU A 12 38.00 -8.19 -26.84
N ALA A 13 37.87 -6.97 -26.31
CA ALA A 13 38.54 -6.60 -25.05
C ALA A 13 38.01 -7.41 -23.86
N VAL A 14 36.71 -7.63 -23.77
CA VAL A 14 36.10 -8.46 -22.72
C VAL A 14 36.51 -9.93 -22.86
N LYS A 15 36.57 -10.47 -24.08
CA LYS A 15 37.07 -11.84 -24.34
C LYS A 15 38.52 -12.03 -23.90
N ALA A 16 39.39 -11.08 -24.23
CA ALA A 16 40.80 -11.15 -23.83
C ALA A 16 40.97 -11.07 -22.31
N LEU A 17 40.28 -10.13 -21.66
CA LEU A 17 40.39 -9.91 -20.21
C LEU A 17 39.74 -11.03 -19.39
N ALA A 18 38.63 -11.62 -19.87
CA ALA A 18 37.96 -12.74 -19.22
C ALA A 18 38.74 -14.07 -19.34
N ALA A 19 39.66 -14.19 -20.31
CA ALA A 19 40.54 -15.34 -20.44
C ALA A 19 41.68 -15.35 -19.40
N GLU A 20 41.99 -14.18 -18.82
CA GLU A 20 43.05 -14.00 -17.82
C GLU A 20 42.52 -14.13 -16.38
N ASP A 21 41.23 -13.86 -16.13
CA ASP A 21 40.61 -13.91 -14.79
C ASP A 21 39.08 -14.17 -14.85
N ALA A 22 38.60 -15.16 -14.09
CA ALA A 22 37.19 -15.57 -14.05
C ALA A 22 36.28 -14.63 -13.23
N ARG A 23 36.82 -13.58 -12.59
CA ARG A 23 36.05 -12.65 -11.74
C ARG A 23 35.20 -11.63 -12.50
N GLY A 24 35.23 -11.67 -13.83
CA GLY A 24 34.53 -10.73 -14.70
C GLY A 24 35.23 -9.38 -14.81
N VAL A 25 34.95 -8.65 -15.89
CA VAL A 25 35.76 -7.48 -16.29
C VAL A 25 35.06 -6.18 -15.87
N SER A 26 35.79 -5.24 -15.26
CA SER A 26 35.26 -3.92 -14.89
C SER A 26 35.24 -2.94 -16.06
N SER A 27 34.39 -1.91 -16.00
CA SER A 27 34.36 -0.85 -17.01
C SER A 27 35.68 -0.08 -17.12
N SER A 28 36.44 0.03 -16.02
CA SER A 28 37.76 0.66 -16.00
C SER A 28 38.81 -0.15 -16.75
N GLU A 29 38.79 -1.47 -16.62
CA GLU A 29 39.74 -2.36 -17.33
C GLU A 29 39.45 -2.37 -18.84
N ILE A 30 38.17 -2.41 -19.22
CA ILE A 30 37.72 -2.32 -20.62
C ILE A 30 38.12 -0.96 -21.20
N HIS A 31 37.91 0.12 -20.47
CA HIS A 31 38.31 1.47 -20.88
C HIS A 31 39.83 1.59 -21.04
N ALA A 32 40.62 1.06 -20.11
CA ALA A 32 42.08 1.08 -20.18
C ALA A 32 42.63 0.37 -21.42
N ARG A 33 41.92 -0.65 -21.92
CA ARG A 33 42.35 -1.46 -23.06
C ARG A 33 41.85 -0.97 -24.42
N VAL A 34 40.62 -0.45 -24.49
CA VAL A 34 40.00 0.02 -25.75
C VAL A 34 40.29 1.52 -26.00
N GLY A 35 40.60 2.28 -24.95
CA GLY A 35 40.75 3.73 -25.01
C GLY A 35 39.42 4.46 -25.20
N GLY A 36 39.47 5.79 -25.40
CA GLY A 36 38.30 6.65 -25.59
C GLY A 36 37.82 7.34 -24.31
N SER A 37 36.61 7.93 -24.35
CA SER A 37 35.99 8.53 -23.16
C SER A 37 35.16 7.48 -22.40
N TYR A 38 35.14 7.53 -21.07
CA TYR A 38 34.28 6.70 -20.22
C TYR A 38 32.81 6.69 -20.63
N ALA A 39 32.25 7.83 -21.05
CA ALA A 39 30.86 7.93 -21.50
C ALA A 39 30.58 7.11 -22.77
N THR A 40 31.52 7.11 -23.72
CA THR A 40 31.41 6.33 -24.97
C THR A 40 31.51 4.82 -24.71
N VAL A 41 32.45 4.40 -23.86
CA VAL A 41 32.62 2.99 -23.45
C VAL A 41 31.37 2.51 -22.70
N GLY A 42 30.86 3.32 -21.75
CA GLY A 42 29.62 3.01 -21.03
C GLY A 42 28.41 2.82 -21.95
N ARG A 43 28.19 3.74 -22.89
CA ARG A 43 27.08 3.65 -23.85
C ARG A 43 27.17 2.40 -24.73
N LEU A 44 28.37 2.01 -25.15
CA LEU A 44 28.57 0.81 -25.96
C LEU A 44 28.42 -0.48 -25.14
N LEU A 45 28.84 -0.48 -23.87
CA LEU A 45 28.58 -1.59 -22.94
C LEU A 45 27.09 -1.78 -22.69
N ASP A 46 26.34 -0.70 -22.45
CA ASP A 46 24.88 -0.77 -22.29
C ASP A 46 24.21 -1.30 -23.55
N LYS A 47 24.69 -0.90 -24.74
CA LYS A 47 24.19 -1.42 -26.03
C LYS A 47 24.47 -2.92 -26.20
N LEU A 48 25.65 -3.41 -25.80
CA LEU A 48 26.01 -4.83 -25.88
C LEU A 48 25.26 -5.68 -24.85
N VAL A 49 24.96 -5.14 -23.67
CA VAL A 49 24.11 -5.79 -22.66
C VAL A 49 22.66 -5.87 -23.13
N GLN A 50 22.13 -4.79 -23.74
CA GLN A 50 20.81 -4.80 -24.36
C GLN A 50 20.70 -5.79 -25.52
N ALA A 51 21.79 -5.98 -26.27
CA ALA A 51 21.88 -6.98 -27.34
C ALA A 51 22.18 -8.41 -26.84
N GLN A 52 22.21 -8.64 -25.51
CA GLN A 52 22.54 -9.93 -24.87
C GLN A 52 23.92 -10.49 -25.24
N ALA A 53 24.81 -9.65 -25.79
CA ALA A 53 26.18 -10.03 -26.12
C ALA A 53 27.11 -9.98 -24.88
N LEU A 54 26.66 -9.33 -23.80
CA LEU A 54 27.34 -9.27 -22.50
C LEU A 54 26.32 -9.37 -21.35
N VAL A 55 26.73 -9.97 -20.24
CA VAL A 55 25.97 -10.01 -18.99
C VAL A 55 26.61 -9.05 -17.99
N ARG A 56 25.81 -8.15 -17.42
CA ARG A 56 26.24 -7.19 -16.38
C ARG A 56 25.79 -7.66 -15.01
N THR A 57 26.70 -7.75 -14.05
CA THR A 57 26.38 -8.05 -12.64
C THR A 57 26.98 -7.00 -11.70
N GLY A 58 26.43 -6.86 -10.49
CA GLY A 58 26.85 -5.85 -9.50
C GLY A 58 26.29 -4.44 -9.73
N LYS A 59 26.54 -3.53 -8.79
CA LYS A 59 26.08 -2.12 -8.82
C LYS A 59 27.25 -1.14 -8.65
N ALA A 60 27.17 0.02 -9.30
CA ALA A 60 28.18 1.09 -9.23
C ALA A 60 29.63 0.58 -9.43
N ARG A 61 30.54 0.82 -8.49
CA ARG A 61 31.96 0.40 -8.56
C ARG A 61 32.17 -1.12 -8.54
N ALA A 62 31.17 -1.88 -8.10
CA ALA A 62 31.17 -3.35 -8.12
C ALA A 62 30.63 -3.94 -9.43
N THR A 63 30.31 -3.11 -10.44
CA THR A 63 29.82 -3.61 -11.74
C THR A 63 30.90 -4.45 -12.45
N ARG A 64 30.52 -5.63 -12.94
CA ARG A 64 31.36 -6.53 -13.74
C ARG A 64 30.61 -7.02 -14.98
N TYR A 65 31.35 -7.23 -16.07
CA TYR A 65 30.83 -7.68 -17.36
C TYR A 65 31.38 -9.07 -17.69
N PHE A 66 30.50 -9.95 -18.17
CA PHE A 66 30.79 -11.35 -18.51
C PHE A 66 30.32 -11.67 -19.92
N LEU A 67 30.96 -12.65 -20.56
CA LEU A 67 30.44 -13.26 -21.77
C LEU A 67 29.29 -14.20 -21.43
N PRO A 68 28.24 -14.28 -22.26
CA PRO A 68 27.16 -15.25 -22.06
C PRO A 68 27.72 -16.68 -22.20
N SER A 69 27.70 -17.45 -21.12
CA SER A 69 28.02 -18.88 -21.16
C SER A 69 26.86 -19.61 -21.87
N GLY A 70 27.16 -20.28 -22.98
CA GLY A 70 26.22 -21.24 -23.57
C GLY A 70 26.09 -22.46 -22.66
N GLU A 71 24.85 -22.86 -22.41
CA GLU A 71 24.41 -24.04 -21.64
C GLU A 71 24.35 -23.91 -20.11
N ALA A 72 23.28 -24.48 -19.59
CA ALA A 72 22.69 -24.27 -18.28
C ALA A 72 23.47 -24.91 -17.13
N ASP A 73 23.53 -24.24 -15.97
CA ASP A 73 23.29 -24.92 -14.70
C ASP A 73 22.78 -23.96 -13.62
N VAL A 74 21.71 -24.39 -12.97
CA VAL A 74 21.08 -23.73 -11.83
C VAL A 74 21.95 -24.03 -10.62
N ARG A 75 22.76 -23.06 -10.19
CA ARG A 75 23.30 -23.03 -8.83
C ARG A 75 23.11 -21.64 -8.25
N GLU A 76 22.05 -21.52 -7.46
CA GLU A 76 21.84 -20.41 -6.53
C GLU A 76 23.12 -20.22 -5.71
N THR A 77 23.83 -19.14 -6.00
CA THR A 77 24.75 -18.54 -5.04
C THR A 77 23.92 -17.59 -4.22
N VAL A 78 23.51 -18.06 -3.04
CA VAL A 78 22.87 -17.27 -2.00
C VAL A 78 23.86 -16.18 -1.56
N ASN A 79 23.79 -15.02 -2.22
CA ASN A 79 24.31 -13.79 -1.65
C ASN A 79 23.32 -13.36 -0.59
N VAL A 80 23.67 -13.62 0.68
CA VAL A 80 23.01 -13.05 1.85
C VAL A 80 23.17 -11.53 1.78
N THR A 81 22.19 -10.91 1.13
CA THR A 81 21.85 -9.51 1.30
C THR A 81 20.60 -9.51 2.15
N ASP A 82 20.51 -8.62 3.14
CA ASP A 82 19.39 -8.46 4.08
C ASP A 82 18.08 -7.99 3.40
N VAL A 83 17.74 -8.54 2.24
CA VAL A 83 16.49 -8.32 1.52
C VAL A 83 15.70 -9.63 1.49
N VAL A 84 15.43 -10.20 2.67
CA VAL A 84 14.35 -11.19 2.79
C VAL A 84 13.04 -10.42 2.94
N THR A 85 12.44 -10.05 1.81
CA THR A 85 11.00 -9.83 1.79
C THR A 85 10.39 -11.03 1.11
N ALA A 86 9.99 -12.03 1.90
CA ALA A 86 9.26 -13.18 1.38
C ALA A 86 7.92 -12.68 0.84
N THR A 87 7.85 -12.44 -0.48
CA THR A 87 6.57 -12.28 -1.16
C THR A 87 5.89 -13.64 -1.19
N VAL A 88 4.57 -13.66 -1.01
CA VAL A 88 3.80 -14.91 -0.99
C VAL A 88 2.73 -14.79 -2.04
N SER A 89 2.81 -15.62 -3.07
CA SER A 89 1.77 -15.70 -4.09
C SER A 89 0.49 -16.31 -3.51
N PRO A 90 -0.70 -15.85 -3.96
CA PRO A 90 -1.94 -16.55 -3.71
C PRO A 90 -1.87 -18.01 -4.21
N ALA A 91 -2.58 -18.90 -3.54
CA ALA A 91 -2.76 -20.27 -4.02
C ALA A 91 -3.74 -20.26 -5.21
N TRP A 92 -3.22 -20.02 -6.42
CA TRP A 92 -4.01 -19.85 -7.64
C TRP A 92 -4.91 -21.06 -7.94
N SER A 93 -6.20 -20.81 -8.17
CA SER A 93 -7.15 -21.84 -8.60
C SER A 93 -6.80 -22.41 -9.98
N GLY A 94 -7.41 -23.55 -10.35
CA GLY A 94 -7.22 -24.13 -11.69
C GLY A 94 -7.61 -23.16 -12.83
N LYS A 95 -8.60 -22.28 -12.60
CA LYS A 95 -8.99 -21.23 -13.55
C LYS A 95 -7.89 -20.17 -13.67
N ALA A 96 -7.40 -19.66 -12.54
CA ALA A 96 -6.29 -18.70 -12.50
C ALA A 96 -5.00 -19.25 -13.13
N GLN A 97 -4.67 -20.52 -12.85
CA GLN A 97 -3.51 -21.20 -13.47
C GLN A 97 -3.65 -21.33 -15.00
N SER A 98 -4.87 -21.58 -15.49
CA SER A 98 -5.13 -21.65 -16.93
C SER A 98 -4.95 -20.27 -17.58
N LEU A 99 -5.40 -19.21 -16.93
CA LEU A 99 -5.19 -17.83 -17.36
C LEU A 99 -3.69 -17.47 -17.37
N LEU A 100 -2.94 -17.82 -16.31
CA LEU A 100 -1.49 -17.61 -16.25
C LEU A 100 -0.75 -18.27 -17.42
N LYS A 101 -1.14 -19.50 -17.81
CA LYS A 101 -0.54 -20.19 -18.97
C LYS A 101 -0.74 -19.40 -20.26
N VAL A 102 -1.88 -18.73 -20.44
CA VAL A 102 -2.14 -17.87 -21.60
C VAL A 102 -1.28 -16.60 -21.52
N LEU A 103 -1.25 -15.94 -20.36
CA LEU A 103 -0.51 -14.70 -20.14
C LEU A 103 1.01 -14.87 -20.12
N ASN A 104 1.51 -16.10 -19.98
CA ASN A 104 2.95 -16.43 -20.05
C ASN A 104 3.42 -16.71 -21.48
N ARG A 105 2.53 -16.72 -22.47
CA ARG A 105 2.93 -16.79 -23.88
C ARG A 105 3.69 -15.52 -24.28
N PRO A 106 4.68 -15.62 -25.19
CA PRO A 106 5.38 -14.44 -25.72
C PRO A 106 4.40 -13.39 -26.27
N LEU A 107 4.77 -12.11 -26.19
CA LEU A 107 3.95 -10.99 -26.66
C LEU A 107 3.46 -11.18 -28.12
N GLY A 108 4.34 -11.64 -29.01
CA GLY A 108 4.00 -11.88 -30.42
C GLY A 108 3.02 -13.03 -30.67
N ALA A 109 2.78 -13.89 -29.67
CA ALA A 109 1.81 -14.99 -29.74
C ALA A 109 0.46 -14.65 -29.11
N ARG A 110 0.29 -13.42 -28.61
CA ARG A 110 -0.94 -12.91 -27.99
C ARG A 110 -1.58 -11.85 -28.89
N SER A 111 -2.89 -11.68 -28.78
CA SER A 111 -3.64 -10.75 -29.62
C SER A 111 -3.57 -9.32 -29.08
N LEU A 112 -3.36 -8.34 -29.97
CA LEU A 112 -3.49 -6.93 -29.65
C LEU A 112 -4.95 -6.60 -29.39
N VAL A 113 -5.21 -5.86 -28.31
CA VAL A 113 -6.57 -5.45 -27.92
C VAL A 113 -6.57 -4.00 -27.44
N THR A 114 -7.71 -3.34 -27.54
CA THR A 114 -7.91 -1.97 -27.05
C THR A 114 -9.00 -1.90 -25.99
N TYR A 115 -9.29 -0.70 -25.48
CA TYR A 115 -10.32 -0.48 -24.48
C TYR A 115 -11.70 -0.93 -25.00
N GLN A 116 -12.34 -1.82 -24.25
CA GLN A 116 -13.63 -2.41 -24.58
C GLN A 116 -14.69 -1.83 -23.65
N ARG A 117 -15.40 -0.81 -24.14
CA ARG A 117 -16.48 -0.11 -23.41
C ARG A 117 -17.50 -1.06 -22.77
N ARG A 118 -17.82 -2.17 -23.46
CA ARG A 118 -18.72 -3.22 -22.98
C ARG A 118 -18.40 -3.75 -21.59
N PHE A 119 -17.12 -3.80 -21.19
CA PHE A 119 -16.72 -4.26 -19.87
C PHE A 119 -17.33 -3.41 -18.76
N LEU A 120 -17.43 -2.10 -18.99
CA LEU A 120 -18.12 -1.18 -18.09
C LEU A 120 -19.62 -1.18 -18.35
N ASP A 121 -20.06 -1.06 -19.61
CA ASP A 121 -21.48 -0.88 -19.95
C ASP A 121 -22.36 -2.04 -19.43
N GLU A 122 -21.90 -3.29 -19.60
CA GLU A 122 -22.63 -4.51 -19.19
C GLU A 122 -22.70 -4.70 -17.68
N TYR A 123 -21.84 -4.02 -16.90
CA TYR A 123 -21.92 -4.06 -15.44
C TYR A 123 -23.12 -3.24 -14.93
N VAL A 124 -24.08 -3.91 -14.31
CA VAL A 124 -25.26 -3.31 -13.67
C VAL A 124 -25.09 -3.40 -12.14
N PRO A 125 -24.93 -2.27 -11.44
CA PRO A 125 -24.73 -2.26 -10.00
C PRO A 125 -25.80 -3.05 -9.24
N ASN A 126 -25.35 -3.95 -8.36
CA ASN A 126 -26.20 -4.83 -7.54
C ASN A 126 -26.99 -5.90 -8.32
N GLN A 127 -26.71 -6.11 -9.62
CA GLN A 127 -27.31 -7.19 -10.42
C GLN A 127 -26.23 -8.06 -11.07
N SER A 128 -25.18 -7.45 -11.62
CA SER A 128 -23.95 -8.13 -12.00
C SER A 128 -22.92 -8.05 -10.87
N ALA A 129 -21.94 -8.95 -10.89
CA ALA A 129 -20.84 -8.94 -9.93
C ALA A 129 -19.51 -9.29 -10.63
N LEU A 130 -18.43 -8.59 -10.25
CA LEU A 130 -17.08 -8.92 -10.66
C LEU A 130 -16.42 -9.89 -9.68
N LEU A 131 -16.71 -9.77 -8.39
CA LEU A 131 -16.44 -10.80 -7.39
C LEU A 131 -17.58 -11.84 -7.38
N PRO A 132 -17.30 -13.13 -7.09
CA PRO A 132 -18.34 -14.05 -6.67
C PRO A 132 -19.14 -13.44 -5.49
N PRO A 133 -20.48 -13.40 -5.53
CA PRO A 133 -21.28 -12.71 -4.51
C PRO A 133 -20.99 -13.16 -3.08
N GLU A 134 -20.83 -14.47 -2.87
CA GLU A 134 -20.52 -15.07 -1.56
C GLU A 134 -19.15 -14.61 -1.05
N LEU A 135 -18.18 -14.43 -1.95
CA LEU A 135 -16.86 -13.92 -1.60
C LEU A 135 -16.93 -12.43 -1.25
N ALA A 136 -17.66 -11.64 -2.02
CA ALA A 136 -17.85 -10.22 -1.74
C ALA A 136 -18.51 -10.01 -0.37
N ASP A 137 -19.55 -10.78 -0.06
CA ASP A 137 -20.25 -10.70 1.24
C ASP A 137 -19.35 -11.16 2.38
N ALA A 138 -18.61 -12.25 2.22
CA ALA A 138 -17.65 -12.71 3.21
C ALA A 138 -16.57 -11.64 3.49
N LEU A 139 -15.95 -11.06 2.46
CA LEU A 139 -14.93 -10.03 2.62
C LEU A 139 -15.49 -8.76 3.27
N ALA A 140 -16.69 -8.33 2.88
CA ALA A 140 -17.35 -7.18 3.48
C ALA A 140 -17.66 -7.42 4.96
N GLN A 141 -18.14 -8.60 5.33
CA GLN A 141 -18.42 -8.98 6.72
C GLN A 141 -17.13 -9.10 7.56
N GLU A 142 -16.12 -9.80 7.05
CA GLU A 142 -14.82 -10.00 7.70
C GLU A 142 -14.14 -8.66 8.00
N GLY A 143 -14.22 -7.69 7.07
CA GLY A 143 -13.55 -6.40 7.20
C GLY A 143 -14.33 -5.34 7.98
N ARG A 144 -15.63 -5.53 8.24
CA ARG A 144 -16.48 -4.47 8.81
C ARG A 144 -16.22 -4.26 10.30
N MET A 145 -16.11 -2.99 10.70
CA MET A 145 -16.10 -2.61 12.11
C MET A 145 -17.47 -2.82 12.76
N GLN A 146 -17.50 -3.31 14.00
CA GLN A 146 -18.76 -3.46 14.74
C GLN A 146 -19.32 -2.12 15.21
N GLY A 147 -20.66 -2.03 15.25
CA GLY A 147 -21.41 -0.85 15.69
C GLY A 147 -21.66 0.19 14.60
N GLN A 148 -22.48 1.18 14.93
CA GLN A 148 -22.68 2.36 14.08
C GLN A 148 -21.57 3.37 14.39
N GLN A 149 -20.76 3.69 13.39
CA GLN A 149 -19.66 4.65 13.49
C GLN A 149 -19.73 5.60 12.29
N PRO A 150 -19.27 6.87 12.44
CA PRO A 150 -19.09 7.76 11.28
C PRO A 150 -18.14 7.15 10.25
N ALA A 151 -18.33 7.46 8.96
CA ALA A 151 -17.43 7.00 7.90
C ALA A 151 -15.96 7.37 8.18
N GLY A 152 -15.04 6.49 7.79
CA GLY A 152 -13.59 6.67 7.97
C GLY A 152 -13.08 6.43 9.40
N THR A 153 -13.94 6.05 10.35
CA THR A 153 -13.53 5.79 11.75
C THR A 153 -12.51 4.66 11.84
N TYR A 154 -12.70 3.58 11.09
CA TYR A 154 -11.72 2.48 11.05
C TYR A 154 -10.36 3.02 10.62
N ALA A 155 -10.30 3.66 9.44
CA ALA A 155 -9.06 4.16 8.87
C ALA A 155 -8.34 5.13 9.82
N ARG A 156 -9.06 6.04 10.50
CA ARG A 156 -8.48 6.94 11.51
C ARG A 156 -7.84 6.19 12.67
N LYS A 157 -8.50 5.15 13.18
CA LYS A 157 -7.95 4.37 14.30
C LYS A 157 -6.64 3.66 13.93
N VAL A 158 -6.46 3.25 12.67
CA VAL A 158 -5.24 2.56 12.22
C VAL A 158 -4.36 3.42 11.32
N LEU A 159 -4.54 4.75 11.35
CA LEU A 159 -3.99 5.66 10.35
C LEU A 159 -2.46 5.61 10.29
N GLU A 160 -1.79 5.67 11.43
CA GLU A 160 -0.32 5.67 11.50
C GLU A 160 0.28 4.47 10.77
N GLN A 161 -0.27 3.27 11.03
CA GLN A 161 0.19 2.07 10.35
C GLN A 161 -0.23 2.04 8.88
N LEU A 162 -1.46 2.48 8.56
CA LEU A 162 -1.96 2.52 7.19
C LEU A 162 -1.09 3.41 6.30
N LEU A 163 -0.65 4.58 6.81
CA LEU A 163 0.23 5.49 6.09
C LEU A 163 1.50 4.80 5.64
N ILE A 164 2.16 4.05 6.53
CA ILE A 164 3.38 3.31 6.22
C ILE A 164 3.07 2.18 5.23
N ASP A 165 2.11 1.33 5.57
CA ASP A 165 1.82 0.09 4.86
C ASP A 165 1.40 0.31 3.40
N LEU A 166 0.41 1.17 3.19
CA LEU A 166 -0.17 1.40 1.87
C LEU A 166 0.77 2.25 1.02
N SER A 167 1.47 3.24 1.60
CA SER A 167 2.45 4.03 0.85
C SER A 167 3.60 3.16 0.34
N TRP A 168 4.17 2.32 1.22
CA TRP A 168 5.25 1.43 0.84
C TRP A 168 4.80 0.36 -0.15
N SER A 169 3.73 -0.37 0.17
CA SER A 169 3.28 -1.49 -0.67
C SER A 169 2.82 -1.03 -2.05
N SER A 170 2.07 0.08 -2.13
CA SER A 170 1.64 0.64 -3.43
C SER A 170 2.82 1.15 -4.25
N SER A 171 3.82 1.78 -3.62
CA SER A 171 5.00 2.30 -4.34
C SER A 171 5.90 1.17 -4.82
N ARG A 172 6.09 0.12 -4.00
CA ARG A 172 6.87 -1.07 -4.37
C ARG A 172 6.32 -1.78 -5.62
N LEU A 173 5.00 -1.82 -5.78
CA LEU A 173 4.36 -2.38 -6.99
C LEU A 173 4.66 -1.58 -8.26
N GLU A 174 5.10 -0.33 -8.14
CA GLU A 174 5.58 0.49 -9.26
C GLU A 174 7.11 0.46 -9.41
N GLY A 175 7.81 -0.37 -8.63
CA GLY A 175 9.26 -0.55 -8.69
C GLY A 175 10.07 0.35 -7.75
N ASN A 176 9.42 1.02 -6.79
CA ASN A 176 10.11 1.81 -5.77
C ASN A 176 11.09 0.93 -4.97
N THR A 177 12.28 1.47 -4.73
CA THR A 177 13.42 0.73 -4.18
C THR A 177 13.59 0.85 -2.65
N TYR A 178 12.78 1.68 -1.99
CA TYR A 178 12.85 1.86 -0.55
C TYR A 178 12.44 0.59 0.19
N SER A 179 13.17 0.28 1.27
CA SER A 179 12.72 -0.72 2.24
C SER A 179 11.59 -0.16 3.11
N LEU A 180 10.87 -1.06 3.80
CA LEU A 180 9.85 -0.65 4.76
C LEU A 180 10.47 0.23 5.86
N LEU A 181 11.62 -0.17 6.41
CA LEU A 181 12.34 0.59 7.43
C LEU A 181 12.77 1.98 6.92
N ALA A 182 13.29 2.08 5.69
CA ALA A 182 13.66 3.37 5.11
C ALA A 182 12.43 4.28 4.90
N THR A 183 11.28 3.69 4.59
CA THR A 183 10.00 4.43 4.48
C THR A 183 9.55 4.97 5.83
N GLU A 184 9.64 4.14 6.88
CA GLU A 184 9.34 4.58 8.25
C GLU A 184 10.25 5.73 8.69
N GLU A 185 11.55 5.63 8.40
CA GLU A 185 12.53 6.66 8.73
C GLU A 185 12.22 7.97 8.01
N LEU A 186 11.97 7.91 6.69
CA LEU A 186 11.57 9.08 5.89
C LEU A 186 10.32 9.77 6.47
N PHE A 187 9.34 8.99 6.93
CA PHE A 187 8.10 9.54 7.48
C PHE A 187 8.29 10.13 8.88
N LYS A 188 9.19 9.56 9.68
CA LYS A 188 9.52 10.02 11.04
C LYS A 188 10.40 11.27 11.03
N SER A 189 11.39 11.33 10.14
CA SER A 189 12.32 12.45 10.10
C SER A 189 11.64 13.74 9.62
N GLY A 190 10.64 13.61 8.74
CA GLY A 190 9.94 14.76 8.15
C GLY A 190 10.80 15.52 7.14
N ASP A 191 11.97 14.98 6.80
CA ASP A 191 12.88 15.58 5.84
C ASP A 191 12.29 15.59 4.43
N PRO A 192 12.66 16.58 3.59
CA PRO A 192 12.28 16.55 2.18
C PRO A 192 12.91 15.33 1.49
N PRO A 193 12.20 14.72 0.53
CA PRO A 193 12.71 13.59 -0.21
C PRO A 193 13.85 14.05 -1.12
N VAL A 194 14.91 13.25 -1.22
CA VAL A 194 16.10 13.57 -2.03
C VAL A 194 16.05 12.98 -3.43
N ASP A 195 15.14 12.04 -3.67
CA ASP A 195 15.00 11.30 -4.91
C ASP A 195 13.53 11.06 -5.27
N TRP A 196 13.34 10.52 -6.49
CA TRP A 196 12.02 10.28 -7.06
C TRP A 196 11.21 9.23 -6.27
N ASP A 197 11.88 8.22 -5.72
CA ASP A 197 11.25 7.18 -4.89
C ASP A 197 10.75 7.75 -3.55
N GLY A 198 11.50 8.64 -2.91
CA GLY A 198 11.08 9.34 -1.71
C GLY A 198 9.89 10.28 -1.96
N VAL A 199 9.88 11.01 -3.09
CA VAL A 199 8.73 11.85 -3.49
C VAL A 199 7.49 10.99 -3.66
N MET A 200 7.61 9.84 -4.33
CA MET A 200 6.48 8.91 -4.49
C MET A 200 5.89 8.45 -3.15
N LEU A 201 6.73 8.12 -2.16
CA LEU A 201 6.26 7.69 -0.84
C LEU A 201 5.53 8.81 -0.11
N LEU A 202 6.06 10.02 -0.10
CA LEU A 202 5.41 11.17 0.54
C LEU A 202 4.10 11.56 -0.16
N ASN A 203 4.04 11.45 -1.48
CA ASN A 203 2.81 11.66 -2.23
C ASN A 203 1.73 10.65 -1.85
N HIS A 204 2.07 9.37 -1.69
CA HIS A 204 1.12 8.38 -1.18
C HIS A 204 0.67 8.70 0.25
N LYS A 205 1.59 9.08 1.14
CA LYS A 205 1.26 9.49 2.51
C LYS A 205 0.22 10.62 2.50
N ARG A 206 0.49 11.70 1.76
CA ARG A 206 -0.42 12.86 1.62
C ARG A 206 -1.76 12.47 0.98
N ALA A 207 -1.74 11.59 -0.01
CA ALA A 207 -2.93 11.08 -0.67
C ALA A 207 -3.82 10.27 0.29
N ILE A 208 -3.22 9.47 1.19
CA ILE A 208 -3.96 8.71 2.20
C ILE A 208 -4.55 9.66 3.26
N GLU A 209 -3.79 10.64 3.74
CA GLU A 209 -4.27 11.69 4.65
C GLU A 209 -5.49 12.41 4.04
N PHE A 210 -5.37 12.83 2.77
CA PHE A 210 -6.47 13.43 2.02
C PHE A 210 -7.72 12.52 1.98
N LEU A 211 -7.57 11.22 1.73
CA LEU A 211 -8.73 10.31 1.71
C LEU A 211 -9.43 10.22 3.07
N VAL A 212 -8.68 10.17 4.16
CA VAL A 212 -9.23 10.07 5.52
C VAL A 212 -10.05 11.31 5.89
N ASP A 213 -9.67 12.47 5.39
CA ASP A 213 -10.35 13.74 5.64
C ASP A 213 -11.49 14.01 4.65
N ALA A 214 -11.27 13.73 3.36
CA ALA A 214 -12.21 14.06 2.30
C ALA A 214 -13.37 13.07 2.19
N VAL A 215 -13.13 11.76 2.31
CA VAL A 215 -14.15 10.72 2.06
C VAL A 215 -15.38 10.86 2.95
N PRO A 216 -15.28 11.15 4.27
CA PRO A 216 -16.46 11.32 5.11
C PRO A 216 -17.36 12.49 4.71
N THR A 217 -16.80 13.52 4.04
CA THR A 217 -17.52 14.75 3.67
C THR A 217 -18.03 14.70 2.23
N TYR A 218 -17.16 14.29 1.29
CA TYR A 218 -17.43 14.36 -0.14
C TYR A 218 -17.82 13.01 -0.75
N GLY A 219 -17.60 11.92 -0.02
CA GLY A 219 -17.81 10.56 -0.51
C GLY A 219 -16.95 10.20 -1.72
N LEU A 220 -17.41 9.20 -2.46
CA LEU A 220 -16.84 8.87 -3.77
C LEU A 220 -17.35 9.88 -4.80
N SER A 221 -16.45 10.59 -5.47
CA SER A 221 -16.80 11.49 -6.58
C SER A 221 -15.64 11.58 -7.57
N ASP A 222 -15.93 12.07 -8.78
CA ASP A 222 -14.92 12.33 -9.81
C ASP A 222 -13.86 13.31 -9.30
N LEU A 223 -14.28 14.38 -8.61
CA LEU A 223 -13.39 15.35 -7.99
C LEU A 223 -12.44 14.70 -6.97
N VAL A 224 -12.93 13.80 -6.13
CA VAL A 224 -12.08 13.10 -5.14
C VAL A 224 -11.04 12.22 -5.85
N ILE A 225 -11.41 11.51 -6.91
CA ILE A 225 -10.46 10.69 -7.69
C ILE A 225 -9.42 11.55 -8.41
N ARG A 226 -9.81 12.68 -8.99
CA ARG A 226 -8.88 13.59 -9.67
C ARG A 226 -7.91 14.25 -8.70
N ASN A 227 -8.38 14.69 -7.54
CA ASN A 227 -7.51 15.24 -6.49
C ASN A 227 -6.58 14.16 -5.91
N LEU A 228 -7.07 12.93 -5.76
CA LEU A 228 -6.23 11.80 -5.37
C LEU A 228 -5.08 11.59 -6.37
N HIS A 229 -5.38 11.59 -7.67
CA HIS A 229 -4.35 11.52 -8.70
C HIS A 229 -3.39 12.72 -8.65
N ALA A 230 -3.90 13.94 -8.48
CA ALA A 230 -3.07 15.14 -8.40
C ALA A 230 -2.06 15.06 -7.24
N LEU A 231 -2.48 14.59 -6.06
CA LEU A 231 -1.59 14.37 -4.91
C LEU A 231 -0.57 13.27 -5.17
N LEU A 232 -0.99 12.15 -5.77
CA LEU A 232 -0.10 11.03 -6.08
C LEU A 232 1.00 11.39 -7.08
N MET A 233 0.70 12.30 -8.00
CA MET A 233 1.57 12.65 -9.12
C MET A 233 2.25 14.01 -9.00
N GLN A 234 2.01 14.74 -7.91
CA GLN A 234 2.65 16.01 -7.61
C GLN A 234 4.18 15.86 -7.67
N ASP A 235 4.86 16.75 -8.40
CA ASP A 235 6.32 16.72 -8.60
C ASP A 235 6.88 15.44 -9.28
N LEU A 236 6.01 14.56 -9.79
CA LEU A 236 6.39 13.37 -10.58
C LEU A 236 6.01 13.48 -12.06
N LEU A 237 5.01 14.30 -12.40
CA LEU A 237 4.67 14.63 -13.79
C LEU A 237 5.53 15.77 -14.31
N ALA A 238 5.99 15.63 -15.57
CA ALA A 238 6.69 16.69 -16.27
C ALA A 238 5.79 17.90 -16.57
N ASP A 239 4.49 17.66 -16.79
CA ASP A 239 3.49 18.66 -17.09
C ASP A 239 2.51 18.79 -15.92
N VAL A 240 2.63 19.89 -15.18
CA VAL A 240 1.81 20.16 -13.99
C VAL A 240 0.33 20.32 -14.34
N ALA A 241 -0.01 20.76 -15.56
CA ALA A 241 -1.40 20.86 -16.00
C ALA A 241 -2.09 19.49 -16.14
N GLY A 242 -1.32 18.39 -16.20
CA GLY A 242 -1.83 17.02 -16.21
C GLY A 242 -2.30 16.51 -14.84
N LEU A 243 -2.03 17.23 -13.75
CA LEU A 243 -2.41 16.80 -12.40
C LEU A 243 -3.94 16.79 -12.24
N GLY A 244 -4.50 15.57 -12.24
CA GLY A 244 -5.93 15.34 -12.04
C GLY A 244 -6.77 15.60 -13.30
N ALA A 245 -6.13 15.99 -14.41
CA ALA A 245 -6.79 16.21 -15.69
C ALA A 245 -6.86 14.90 -16.49
N ILE A 246 -7.95 14.72 -17.25
CA ILE A 246 -7.99 13.68 -18.27
C ILE A 246 -6.89 13.94 -19.29
N ARG A 247 -6.11 12.91 -19.60
CA ARG A 247 -4.98 13.06 -20.52
C ARG A 247 -5.44 13.34 -21.94
N SER A 248 -4.68 14.20 -22.61
CA SER A 248 -4.70 14.37 -24.07
C SER A 248 -3.53 13.64 -24.75
N LYS A 249 -2.56 13.16 -23.96
CA LYS A 249 -1.36 12.46 -24.42
C LYS A 249 -1.59 10.96 -24.56
N VAL A 250 -0.83 10.36 -25.48
CA VAL A 250 -0.87 8.92 -25.72
C VAL A 250 -0.22 8.16 -24.57
N VAL A 251 -0.90 7.13 -24.07
CA VAL A 251 -0.38 6.22 -23.03
C VAL A 251 -0.38 4.79 -23.56
N ASN A 252 0.73 4.09 -23.31
CA ASN A 252 0.89 2.67 -23.60
C ASN A 252 1.27 1.91 -22.33
N ILE A 253 0.87 0.64 -22.23
CA ILE A 253 1.22 -0.21 -21.10
C ILE A 253 2.26 -1.24 -21.53
N SER A 254 3.52 -1.00 -21.16
CA SER A 254 4.64 -1.91 -21.43
C SER A 254 4.38 -3.32 -20.90
N GLY A 255 4.85 -4.33 -21.66
CA GLY A 255 4.74 -5.75 -21.27
C GLY A 255 3.36 -6.38 -21.50
N THR A 256 2.43 -5.65 -22.11
CA THR A 256 1.07 -6.12 -22.44
C THR A 256 0.76 -5.95 -23.92
N THR A 257 -0.24 -6.67 -24.43
CA THR A 257 -0.81 -6.43 -25.77
C THR A 257 -1.96 -5.42 -25.78
N TYR A 258 -2.25 -4.82 -24.63
CA TYR A 258 -3.33 -3.87 -24.45
C TYR A 258 -2.89 -2.44 -24.77
N VAL A 259 -3.67 -1.78 -25.62
CA VAL A 259 -3.52 -0.36 -25.95
C VAL A 259 -4.75 0.39 -25.41
N PRO A 260 -4.61 1.21 -24.35
CA PRO A 260 -5.71 1.99 -23.81
C PRO A 260 -6.37 2.89 -24.86
N SER A 261 -7.61 3.33 -24.60
CA SER A 261 -8.24 4.37 -25.41
C SER A 261 -7.37 5.62 -25.42
N GLN A 262 -7.23 6.26 -26.58
CA GLN A 262 -6.49 7.52 -26.73
C GLN A 262 -7.42 8.73 -26.90
N VAL A 263 -8.73 8.54 -26.78
CA VAL A 263 -9.76 9.56 -27.04
C VAL A 263 -10.15 10.24 -25.72
N PRO A 264 -9.78 11.51 -25.46
CA PRO A 264 -10.01 12.16 -24.18
C PRO A 264 -11.49 12.25 -23.79
N GLN A 265 -12.38 12.51 -24.75
CA GLN A 265 -13.82 12.58 -24.51
C GLN A 265 -14.38 11.25 -24.02
N LEU A 266 -13.88 10.12 -24.55
CA LEU A 266 -14.27 8.79 -24.08
C LEU A 266 -13.73 8.53 -22.68
N LEU A 267 -12.48 8.93 -22.39
CA LEU A 267 -11.89 8.76 -21.06
C LEU A 267 -12.68 9.52 -19.98
N GLU A 268 -13.06 10.77 -20.28
CA GLU A 268 -13.90 11.61 -19.42
C GLU A 268 -15.28 10.98 -19.18
N GLU A 269 -15.96 10.54 -20.26
CA GLU A 269 -17.27 9.87 -20.17
C GLU A 269 -17.19 8.58 -19.33
N MET A 270 -16.20 7.74 -19.61
CA MET A 270 -16.04 6.45 -18.93
C MET A 270 -15.62 6.62 -17.48
N LEU A 271 -14.78 7.61 -17.14
CA LEU A 271 -14.44 7.90 -15.75
C LEU A 271 -15.69 8.29 -14.96
N ALA A 272 -16.51 9.19 -15.50
CA ALA A 272 -17.77 9.58 -14.88
C ALA A 272 -18.71 8.39 -14.68
N GLN A 273 -18.80 7.48 -15.66
CA GLN A 273 -19.61 6.26 -15.55
C GLN A 273 -19.05 5.26 -14.52
N VAL A 274 -17.74 5.08 -14.44
CA VAL A 274 -17.10 4.25 -13.40
C VAL A 274 -17.47 4.77 -12.02
N VAL A 275 -17.35 6.08 -11.79
CA VAL A 275 -17.70 6.71 -10.50
C VAL A 275 -19.18 6.52 -10.18
N ALA A 276 -20.06 6.83 -11.14
CA ALA A 276 -21.50 6.73 -10.95
C ALA A 276 -21.94 5.29 -10.63
N LYS A 277 -21.40 4.30 -11.35
CA LYS A 277 -21.70 2.89 -11.07
C LYS A 277 -21.18 2.46 -9.70
N ALA A 278 -19.94 2.82 -9.36
CA ALA A 278 -19.33 2.48 -8.06
C ALA A 278 -20.10 3.07 -6.86
N GLN A 279 -20.64 4.29 -6.99
CA GLN A 279 -21.49 4.92 -5.96
C GLN A 279 -22.76 4.12 -5.66
N LEU A 280 -23.28 3.36 -6.63
CA LEU A 280 -24.51 2.60 -6.51
C LEU A 280 -24.28 1.18 -5.97
N VAL A 281 -23.04 0.67 -5.97
CA VAL A 281 -22.72 -0.68 -5.48
C VAL A 281 -22.81 -0.71 -3.96
N LYS A 282 -23.71 -1.55 -3.43
CA LYS A 282 -23.97 -1.62 -1.99
C LYS A 282 -22.92 -2.41 -1.21
N ASN A 283 -22.35 -3.45 -1.81
CA ASN A 283 -21.32 -4.25 -1.16
C ASN A 283 -19.97 -3.50 -1.26
N PRO A 284 -19.35 -3.12 -0.12
CA PRO A 284 -18.13 -2.29 -0.15
C PRO A 284 -16.92 -3.02 -0.72
N ALA A 285 -16.83 -4.35 -0.58
CA ALA A 285 -15.74 -5.14 -1.15
C ALA A 285 -15.86 -5.22 -2.69
N GLU A 286 -17.07 -5.42 -3.21
CA GLU A 286 -17.35 -5.36 -4.65
C GLU A 286 -17.08 -3.97 -5.21
N ALA A 287 -17.53 -2.90 -4.53
CA ALA A 287 -17.29 -1.52 -4.95
C ALA A 287 -15.79 -1.18 -4.99
N ALA A 288 -15.02 -1.64 -3.99
CA ALA A 288 -13.58 -1.48 -3.93
C ALA A 288 -12.88 -2.21 -5.08
N PHE A 289 -13.25 -3.48 -5.32
CA PHE A 289 -12.70 -4.28 -6.42
C PHE A 289 -13.04 -3.66 -7.79
N PHE A 290 -14.29 -3.23 -7.97
CA PHE A 290 -14.76 -2.57 -9.17
C PHE A 290 -13.95 -1.31 -9.49
N LEU A 291 -13.71 -0.44 -8.50
CA LEU A 291 -12.89 0.77 -8.69
C LEU A 291 -11.43 0.44 -9.04
N TRP A 292 -10.83 -0.52 -8.33
CA TRP A 292 -9.45 -0.94 -8.60
C TRP A 292 -9.27 -1.39 -10.06
N VAL A 293 -10.15 -2.29 -10.51
CA VAL A 293 -10.05 -2.89 -11.85
C VAL A 293 -10.38 -1.88 -12.94
N ASN A 294 -11.50 -1.15 -12.83
CA ASN A 294 -11.98 -0.30 -13.92
C ASN A 294 -11.13 0.97 -14.10
N LEU A 295 -10.66 1.61 -13.02
CA LEU A 295 -9.79 2.78 -13.15
C LEU A 295 -8.44 2.41 -13.76
N ALA A 296 -7.86 1.28 -13.33
CA ALA A 296 -6.62 0.79 -13.89
C ALA A 296 -6.77 0.33 -15.34
N TYR A 297 -7.92 -0.24 -15.73
CA TYR A 297 -8.18 -0.61 -17.12
C TYR A 297 -8.37 0.62 -18.03
N LEU A 298 -9.08 1.65 -17.55
CA LEU A 298 -9.39 2.85 -18.33
C LEU A 298 -8.16 3.71 -18.65
N GLN A 299 -7.20 3.82 -17.73
CA GLN A 299 -6.02 4.70 -17.83
C GLN A 299 -6.38 6.16 -18.19
N PRO A 300 -7.22 6.86 -17.40
CA PRO A 300 -7.69 8.22 -17.70
C PRO A 300 -6.60 9.30 -17.59
N PHE A 301 -5.53 9.06 -16.86
CA PHE A 301 -4.47 10.03 -16.58
C PHE A 301 -3.16 9.69 -17.31
N GLU A 302 -2.27 10.69 -17.45
CA GLU A 302 -1.00 10.56 -18.17
C GLU A 302 -0.06 9.51 -17.55
N ASP A 303 -0.04 9.41 -16.22
CA ASP A 303 0.62 8.37 -15.44
C ASP A 303 -0.11 8.20 -14.10
N GLY A 304 0.34 7.33 -13.20
CA GLY A 304 -0.24 7.20 -11.85
C GLY A 304 -1.59 6.49 -11.79
N ASN A 305 -2.11 5.98 -12.90
CA ASN A 305 -3.41 5.30 -12.98
C ASN A 305 -3.51 4.11 -12.02
N LYS A 306 -2.47 3.26 -11.96
CA LYS A 306 -2.45 2.08 -11.08
C LYS A 306 -2.41 2.49 -9.60
N ARG A 307 -1.57 3.46 -9.23
CA ARG A 307 -1.51 4.04 -7.88
C ARG A 307 -2.84 4.64 -7.45
N THR A 308 -3.44 5.44 -8.33
CA THR A 308 -4.76 6.06 -8.12
C THR A 308 -5.83 5.00 -7.93
N SER A 309 -5.84 3.94 -8.75
CA SER A 309 -6.82 2.84 -8.63
C SER A 309 -6.73 2.08 -7.30
N ARG A 310 -5.51 1.82 -6.80
CA ARG A 310 -5.30 1.13 -5.52
C ARG A 310 -5.77 1.96 -4.33
N LEU A 311 -5.52 3.27 -4.35
CA LEU A 311 -5.98 4.17 -3.29
C LEU A 311 -7.49 4.42 -3.39
N ALA A 312 -8.03 4.62 -4.60
CA ALA A 312 -9.46 4.82 -4.81
C ALA A 312 -10.30 3.61 -4.34
N ALA A 313 -9.77 2.39 -4.43
CA ALA A 313 -10.40 1.20 -3.90
C ALA A 313 -10.67 1.25 -2.38
N ASN A 314 -9.95 2.10 -1.63
CA ASN A 314 -10.22 2.30 -0.20
C ASN A 314 -11.45 3.17 0.07
N ILE A 315 -11.91 3.98 -0.89
CA ILE A 315 -13.01 4.94 -0.66
C ILE A 315 -14.31 4.21 -0.23
N PRO A 316 -14.79 3.16 -0.93
CA PRO A 316 -15.96 2.42 -0.47
C PRO A 316 -15.72 1.73 0.88
N LEU A 317 -14.54 1.17 1.11
CA LEU A 317 -14.22 0.53 2.40
C LEU A 317 -14.32 1.53 3.56
N MET A 318 -13.81 2.75 3.37
CA MET A 318 -13.88 3.82 4.37
C MET A 318 -15.32 4.29 4.63
N LEU A 319 -16.13 4.46 3.57
CA LEU A 319 -17.53 4.86 3.70
C LEU A 319 -18.36 3.88 4.53
N TYR A 320 -18.05 2.59 4.41
CA TYR A 320 -18.74 1.52 5.13
C TYR A 320 -18.04 1.08 6.42
N ASN A 321 -16.98 1.79 6.84
CA ASN A 321 -16.15 1.44 8.00
C ASN A 321 -15.61 0.01 7.98
N CYS A 322 -15.20 -0.44 6.80
CA CYS A 322 -14.42 -1.65 6.64
C CYS A 322 -12.93 -1.37 6.83
N ALA A 323 -12.17 -2.41 7.17
CA ALA A 323 -10.73 -2.35 7.24
C ALA A 323 -10.15 -1.82 5.91
N PRO A 324 -9.14 -0.94 5.95
CA PRO A 324 -8.52 -0.42 4.75
C PRO A 324 -7.72 -1.51 4.03
N LEU A 325 -7.58 -1.39 2.71
CA LEU A 325 -6.81 -2.26 1.83
C LEU A 325 -5.42 -1.64 1.58
N ALA A 326 -4.37 -2.38 1.91
CA ALA A 326 -2.99 -1.89 1.82
C ALA A 326 -2.09 -2.65 0.84
N PHE A 327 -2.61 -3.62 0.07
CA PHE A 327 -1.83 -4.43 -0.88
C PHE A 327 -0.58 -5.10 -0.25
N LEU A 328 -0.71 -5.51 1.00
CA LEU A 328 0.39 -6.07 1.80
C LEU A 328 0.95 -7.34 1.16
N ASP A 329 2.28 -7.42 1.10
CA ASP A 329 3.07 -8.60 0.70
C ASP A 329 2.79 -9.13 -0.72
N VAL A 330 2.15 -8.31 -1.56
CA VAL A 330 1.84 -8.65 -2.94
C VAL A 330 3.13 -8.68 -3.76
N ASP A 331 3.34 -9.79 -4.47
CA ASP A 331 4.42 -9.88 -5.44
C ASP A 331 4.14 -8.98 -6.66
N PRO A 332 5.09 -8.14 -7.11
CA PRO A 332 4.91 -7.30 -8.30
C PRO A 332 4.58 -8.10 -9.57
N HIS A 333 5.10 -9.32 -9.72
CA HIS A 333 4.79 -10.19 -10.84
C HIS A 333 3.33 -10.65 -10.80
N ASP A 334 2.85 -11.09 -9.64
CA ASP A 334 1.46 -11.53 -9.45
C ASP A 334 0.48 -10.37 -9.69
N TYR A 335 0.80 -9.18 -9.18
CA TYR A 335 0.01 -7.98 -9.46
C TYR A 335 -0.03 -7.67 -10.96
N ALA A 336 1.12 -7.71 -11.63
CA ALA A 336 1.20 -7.46 -13.06
C ALA A 336 0.37 -8.47 -13.86
N LYS A 337 0.41 -9.76 -13.49
CA LYS A 337 -0.38 -10.82 -14.14
C LYS A 337 -1.88 -10.66 -13.88
N ALA A 338 -2.27 -10.30 -12.66
CA ALA A 338 -3.65 -10.01 -12.32
C ALA A 338 -4.23 -8.89 -13.18
N MET A 339 -3.51 -7.78 -13.30
CA MET A 339 -3.95 -6.67 -14.16
C MET A 339 -3.90 -7.00 -15.65
N MET A 340 -2.89 -7.77 -16.09
CA MET A 340 -2.77 -8.20 -17.49
C MET A 340 -3.94 -9.09 -17.93
N GLY A 341 -4.47 -9.95 -17.05
CA GLY A 341 -5.69 -10.72 -17.32
C GLY A 341 -6.89 -9.85 -17.63
N VAL A 342 -7.05 -8.74 -16.89
CA VAL A 342 -8.08 -7.73 -17.17
C VAL A 342 -7.78 -7.03 -18.48
N TYR A 343 -6.57 -6.52 -18.65
CA TYR A 343 -6.22 -5.66 -19.79
C TYR A 343 -6.35 -6.38 -21.13
N GLU A 344 -5.88 -7.62 -21.20
CA GLU A 344 -5.80 -8.36 -22.46
C GLU A 344 -7.05 -9.20 -22.75
N LEU A 345 -7.73 -9.67 -21.70
CA LEU A 345 -8.77 -10.71 -21.83
C LEU A 345 -10.08 -10.36 -21.14
N LEU A 346 -10.15 -9.24 -20.40
CA LEU A 346 -11.27 -8.89 -19.50
C LEU A 346 -11.58 -10.00 -18.48
N ASP A 347 -10.61 -10.88 -18.21
CA ASP A 347 -10.76 -11.96 -17.24
C ASP A 347 -10.22 -11.49 -15.89
N VAL A 348 -11.13 -11.24 -14.96
CA VAL A 348 -10.82 -10.75 -13.62
C VAL A 348 -10.35 -11.86 -12.66
N SER A 349 -10.30 -13.13 -13.06
CA SER A 349 -10.09 -14.26 -12.12
C SER A 349 -8.82 -14.13 -11.27
N LEU A 350 -7.69 -13.73 -11.88
CA LEU A 350 -6.45 -13.49 -11.13
C LEU A 350 -6.57 -12.28 -10.19
N ALA A 351 -7.23 -11.21 -10.64
CA ALA A 351 -7.47 -10.04 -9.81
C ALA A 351 -8.38 -10.36 -8.63
N VAL A 352 -9.45 -11.16 -8.82
CA VAL A 352 -10.37 -11.61 -7.76
C VAL A 352 -9.59 -12.36 -6.67
N GLU A 353 -8.78 -13.34 -7.06
CA GLU A 353 -8.02 -14.16 -6.11
C GLU A 353 -6.94 -13.34 -5.40
N LEU A 354 -6.24 -12.46 -6.12
CA LEU A 354 -5.25 -11.56 -5.53
C LEU A 354 -5.91 -10.59 -4.54
N PHE A 355 -7.03 -9.97 -4.92
CA PHE A 355 -7.78 -9.04 -4.08
C PHE A 355 -8.24 -9.71 -2.78
N ALA A 356 -8.88 -10.87 -2.89
CA ALA A 356 -9.34 -11.61 -1.71
C ALA A 356 -8.19 -11.99 -0.79
N TRP A 357 -7.06 -12.43 -1.36
CA TRP A 357 -5.88 -12.78 -0.60
C TRP A 357 -5.30 -11.56 0.14
N THR A 358 -5.03 -10.46 -0.57
CA THR A 358 -4.40 -9.28 0.05
C THR A 358 -5.35 -8.56 1.00
N TYR A 359 -6.65 -8.51 0.68
CA TYR A 359 -7.62 -7.82 1.52
C TYR A 359 -7.79 -8.53 2.87
N ARG A 360 -7.86 -9.87 2.87
CA ARG A 360 -7.86 -10.66 4.11
C ARG A 360 -6.60 -10.45 4.95
N ARG A 361 -5.44 -10.21 4.33
CA ARG A 361 -4.21 -9.85 5.08
C ARG A 361 -4.37 -8.50 5.76
N SER A 362 -4.85 -7.48 5.05
CA SER A 362 -5.12 -6.17 5.62
C SER A 362 -6.15 -6.24 6.76
N ILE A 363 -7.25 -6.96 6.57
CA ILE A 363 -8.27 -7.19 7.62
C ILE A 363 -7.62 -7.76 8.89
N ARG A 364 -6.87 -8.86 8.77
CA ARG A 364 -6.20 -9.48 9.93
C ARG A 364 -5.21 -8.54 10.61
N LYS A 365 -4.34 -7.88 9.83
CA LYS A 365 -3.32 -6.97 10.37
C LYS A 365 -3.97 -5.83 11.16
N TYR A 366 -4.92 -5.14 10.55
CA TYR A 366 -5.54 -3.98 11.18
C TYR A 366 -6.49 -4.34 12.32
N LYS A 367 -7.09 -5.54 12.31
CA LYS A 367 -7.83 -6.06 13.45
C LYS A 367 -6.92 -6.23 14.67
N VAL A 368 -5.75 -6.86 14.50
CA VAL A 368 -4.77 -7.02 15.59
C VAL A 368 -4.29 -5.68 16.13
N ILE A 369 -4.06 -4.69 15.26
CA ILE A 369 -3.66 -3.35 15.68
C ILE A 369 -4.76 -2.68 16.52
N LEU A 370 -6.02 -2.78 16.11
CA LEU A 370 -7.14 -2.27 16.90
C LEU A 370 -7.26 -2.96 18.26
N GLU A 371 -7.06 -4.28 18.31
CA GLU A 371 -7.07 -5.05 19.56
C GLU A 371 -5.90 -4.64 20.48
N ALA A 372 -4.71 -4.42 19.91
CA ALA A 372 -3.51 -4.02 20.65
C ALA A 372 -3.58 -2.59 21.21
N MET A 373 -4.21 -1.66 20.49
CA MET A 373 -4.42 -0.29 20.98
C MET A 373 -5.42 -0.21 22.14
N GLY A 374 -6.23 -1.26 22.34
CA GLY A 374 -7.36 -1.25 23.26
C GLY A 374 -8.48 -0.33 22.77
N SER A 375 -9.73 -0.73 22.99
CA SER A 375 -10.83 0.24 22.93
C SER A 375 -10.94 0.90 24.31
N PRO A 376 -11.04 2.24 24.41
CA PRO A 376 -11.40 2.88 25.65
C PRO A 376 -12.70 2.23 26.13
N ASP A 377 -12.68 1.63 27.32
CA ASP A 377 -13.88 1.01 27.90
C ASP A 377 -14.98 2.08 27.94
N PRO A 378 -16.10 1.88 27.21
CA PRO A 378 -17.18 2.87 27.14
C PRO A 378 -17.71 3.25 28.52
N PHE A 379 -17.69 2.30 29.46
CA PHE A 379 -18.06 2.53 30.85
C PHE A 379 -17.09 3.50 31.53
N ARG A 380 -15.78 3.30 31.34
CA ARG A 380 -14.73 4.20 31.86
C ARG A 380 -14.80 5.59 31.24
N VAL A 381 -15.10 5.69 29.94
CA VAL A 381 -15.22 6.99 29.26
C VAL A 381 -16.44 7.76 29.79
N ARG A 382 -17.59 7.09 29.91
CA ARG A 382 -18.83 7.68 30.44
C ARG A 382 -18.64 8.16 31.88
N HIS A 383 -17.94 7.39 32.70
CA HIS A 383 -17.78 7.64 34.13
C HIS A 383 -16.42 8.22 34.52
N ARG A 384 -15.68 8.80 33.57
CA ARG A 384 -14.29 9.25 33.81
C ARG A 384 -14.16 10.31 34.91
N GLU A 385 -15.10 11.26 34.98
CA GLU A 385 -15.07 12.34 35.97
C GLU A 385 -15.43 11.78 37.34
N HIS A 386 -16.47 10.94 37.42
CA HIS A 386 -16.84 10.21 38.64
C HIS A 386 -15.69 9.32 39.16
N LEU A 387 -14.97 8.61 38.27
CA LEU A 387 -13.79 7.82 38.64
C LEU A 387 -12.68 8.70 39.21
N SER A 388 -12.41 9.85 38.59
CA SER A 388 -11.41 10.80 39.07
C SER A 388 -11.77 11.36 40.45
N GLU A 389 -13.04 11.68 40.67
CA GLU A 389 -13.57 12.18 41.93
C GLU A 389 -13.54 11.12 43.04
N ALA A 390 -14.01 9.89 42.77
CA ALA A 390 -13.95 8.79 43.73
C ALA A 390 -12.50 8.43 44.13
N VAL A 391 -11.57 8.38 43.17
CA VAL A 391 -10.16 8.12 43.47
C VAL A 391 -9.58 9.24 44.35
N GLN A 392 -9.97 10.50 44.11
CA GLN A 392 -9.58 11.60 44.99
C GLN A 392 -10.18 11.47 46.39
N HIS A 393 -11.44 11.07 46.54
CA HIS A 393 -12.07 10.86 47.85
C HIS A 393 -11.38 9.76 48.67
N VAL A 394 -11.00 8.66 48.02
CA VAL A 394 -10.28 7.57 48.70
C VAL A 394 -8.88 8.02 49.11
N VAL A 395 -8.13 8.68 48.21
CA VAL A 395 -6.71 9.02 48.45
C VAL A 395 -6.54 10.24 49.36
N ARG A 396 -7.28 11.33 49.13
CA ARG A 396 -7.18 12.58 49.91
C ARG A 396 -7.97 12.51 51.21
N SER A 397 -9.22 12.04 51.13
CA SER A 397 -10.16 12.10 52.24
C SER A 397 -10.21 10.80 53.05
N GLY A 398 -9.51 9.75 52.62
CA GLY A 398 -9.47 8.46 53.33
C GLY A 398 -10.83 7.76 53.38
N ARG A 399 -11.72 8.05 52.43
CA ARG A 399 -13.03 7.40 52.32
C ARG A 399 -12.87 5.93 51.97
N ARG A 400 -13.77 5.09 52.51
CA ARG A 400 -13.89 3.70 52.06
C ARG A 400 -14.52 3.66 50.67
N LEU A 401 -14.14 2.68 49.86
CA LEU A 401 -14.63 2.51 48.49
C LEU A 401 -16.16 2.61 48.40
N ASP A 402 -16.90 1.91 49.26
CA ASP A 402 -18.37 1.90 49.26
C ASP A 402 -18.96 3.31 49.48
N GLN A 403 -18.35 4.09 50.38
CA GLN A 403 -18.77 5.46 50.67
C GLN A 403 -18.48 6.41 49.50
N ALA A 404 -17.33 6.24 48.84
CA ALA A 404 -16.95 7.03 47.68
C ALA A 404 -17.88 6.77 46.47
N VAL A 405 -18.43 5.55 46.35
CA VAL A 405 -19.41 5.22 45.29
C VAL A 405 -20.80 5.76 45.63
N GLU A 406 -21.24 5.66 46.89
CA GLU A 406 -22.54 6.20 47.34
C GLU A 406 -22.63 7.73 47.19
N GLU A 407 -21.56 8.46 47.52
CA GLU A 407 -21.51 9.92 47.46
C GLU A 407 -21.65 10.49 46.03
N LEU A 408 -21.35 9.68 44.99
CA LEU A 408 -21.42 10.11 43.59
C LEU A 408 -22.84 10.08 42.99
N GLY A 409 -23.82 9.47 43.66
CA GLY A 409 -25.21 9.46 43.20
C GLY A 409 -25.42 8.78 41.83
N LEU A 410 -24.65 7.73 41.53
CA LEU A 410 -24.74 6.99 40.26
C LEU A 410 -26.07 6.23 40.12
N PRO A 411 -26.57 5.99 38.88
CA PRO A 411 -27.71 5.11 38.65
C PRO A 411 -27.49 3.72 39.26
N VAL A 412 -28.53 3.15 39.87
CA VAL A 412 -28.46 1.85 40.59
C VAL A 412 -27.86 0.72 39.74
N GLU A 413 -28.13 0.75 38.44
CA GLU A 413 -27.61 -0.19 37.44
C GLU A 413 -26.10 -0.08 37.19
N ASP A 414 -25.49 1.08 37.44
CA ASP A 414 -24.08 1.33 37.20
C ASP A 414 -23.20 1.14 38.46
N VAL A 415 -23.80 1.18 39.66
CA VAL A 415 -23.09 1.14 40.96
C VAL A 415 -22.19 -0.09 41.09
N GLY A 416 -22.68 -1.28 40.72
CA GLY A 416 -21.93 -2.53 40.84
C GLY A 416 -20.67 -2.54 39.96
N GLN A 417 -20.83 -2.24 38.67
CA GLN A 417 -19.71 -2.18 37.72
C GLN A 417 -18.74 -1.03 38.03
N PHE A 418 -19.25 0.10 38.53
CA PHE A 418 -18.44 1.23 38.94
C PHE A 418 -17.55 0.89 40.15
N GLY A 419 -18.10 0.21 41.15
CA GLY A 419 -17.33 -0.23 42.33
C GLY A 419 -16.15 -1.14 41.97
N GLU A 420 -16.36 -2.13 41.11
CA GLU A 420 -15.28 -3.02 40.63
C GLU A 420 -14.22 -2.24 39.84
N THR A 421 -14.66 -1.31 38.99
CA THR A 421 -13.75 -0.47 38.18
C THR A 421 -12.89 0.45 39.07
N LEU A 422 -13.51 1.10 40.06
CA LEU A 422 -12.83 1.96 41.03
C LEU A 422 -11.80 1.19 41.85
N LYS A 423 -12.16 -0.02 42.31
CA LYS A 423 -11.24 -0.90 43.04
C LYS A 423 -10.00 -1.21 42.21
N ALA A 424 -10.17 -1.63 40.97
CA ALA A 424 -9.07 -1.95 40.07
C ALA A 424 -8.17 -0.72 39.83
N GLU A 425 -8.75 0.48 39.73
CA GLU A 425 -7.99 1.71 39.55
C GLU A 425 -7.15 2.12 40.77
N LEU A 426 -7.68 1.92 41.97
CA LEU A 426 -6.94 2.17 43.22
C LEU A 426 -5.81 1.15 43.40
N GLU A 427 -6.03 -0.12 43.04
CA GLU A 427 -4.99 -1.15 43.05
C GLU A 427 -3.83 -0.80 42.11
N MET A 428 -4.13 -0.32 40.91
CA MET A 428 -3.14 0.11 39.90
C MET A 428 -2.61 1.53 40.12
N LEU A 429 -3.11 2.29 41.10
CA LEU A 429 -2.65 3.64 41.39
C LEU A 429 -1.22 3.62 41.94
N THR A 430 -0.36 4.43 41.32
CA THR A 430 1.05 4.60 41.67
C THR A 430 1.44 6.08 41.59
N ALA A 431 2.60 6.42 42.15
CA ALA A 431 3.20 7.74 42.00
C ALA A 431 3.44 8.14 40.52
N HIS A 432 3.58 7.17 39.61
CA HIS A 432 3.86 7.41 38.19
C HIS A 432 2.62 7.67 37.34
N ASN A 433 1.42 7.37 37.85
CA ASN A 433 0.16 7.51 37.10
C ASN A 433 -0.90 8.35 37.83
N CYS A 434 -0.55 9.02 38.93
CA CYS A 434 -1.49 9.76 39.79
C CYS A 434 -2.08 11.02 39.14
N ALA A 435 -1.35 11.64 38.20
CA ALA A 435 -1.78 12.88 37.55
C ALA A 435 -3.10 12.74 36.79
N ARG A 436 -3.43 11.54 36.29
CA ARG A 436 -4.70 11.26 35.59
C ARG A 436 -5.94 11.46 36.46
N TYR A 437 -5.76 11.43 37.78
CA TYR A 437 -6.80 11.68 38.79
C TYR A 437 -6.62 13.01 39.52
N ARG A 438 -5.81 13.93 38.95
CA ARG A 438 -5.52 15.24 39.55
C ARG A 438 -4.96 15.15 40.98
N LEU A 439 -4.24 14.06 41.26
CA LEU A 439 -3.52 13.81 42.51
C LEU A 439 -2.04 14.12 42.35
N THR A 440 -1.43 14.67 43.40
CA THR A 440 0.01 14.90 43.48
C THR A 440 0.77 13.62 43.85
N ILE A 441 2.05 13.57 43.50
CA ILE A 441 2.93 12.44 43.83
C ILE A 441 2.97 12.21 45.36
N GLY A 442 3.06 13.29 46.15
CA GLY A 442 3.11 13.21 47.61
C GLY A 442 1.83 12.67 48.25
N GLU A 443 0.65 13.03 47.72
CA GLU A 443 -0.65 12.50 48.19
C GLU A 443 -0.74 10.98 48.00
N VAL A 444 -0.31 10.48 46.84
CA VAL A 444 -0.35 9.05 46.52
C VAL A 444 0.73 8.28 47.28
N GLN A 445 1.93 8.82 47.45
CA GLN A 445 2.98 8.19 48.27
C GLN A 445 2.53 8.02 49.72
N ALA A 446 1.99 9.08 50.35
CA ALA A 446 1.47 9.00 51.71
C ALA A 446 0.30 8.01 51.84
N TRP A 447 -0.55 7.88 50.81
CA TRP A 447 -1.61 6.87 50.79
C TRP A 447 -1.08 5.43 50.63
N ILE A 448 -0.06 5.22 49.80
CA ILE A 448 0.61 3.92 49.65
C ILE A 448 1.31 3.50 50.94
N GLU A 449 2.01 4.42 51.61
CA GLU A 449 2.70 4.17 52.89
C GLU A 449 1.74 3.76 54.01
N ARG A 450 0.48 4.20 53.96
CA ARG A 450 -0.60 3.77 54.86
C ARG A 450 -1.18 2.39 54.52
N GLY A 451 -0.61 1.69 53.53
CA GLY A 451 -1.01 0.33 53.15
C GLY A 451 -2.16 0.27 52.15
N LYS A 452 -2.40 1.34 51.36
CA LYS A 452 -3.51 1.44 50.40
C LYS A 452 -4.86 1.04 50.99
N PRO A 453 -5.37 1.75 52.02
CA PRO A 453 -6.72 1.49 52.50
C PRO A 453 -7.72 1.77 51.37
N ILE A 454 -8.38 0.72 50.89
CA ILE A 454 -9.44 0.72 49.86
C ILE A 454 -10.79 0.60 50.56
#